data_AF-A0AAW1IC57-F1
#
_entry.id   AF-A0AAW1IC57-F1
#
_cell.length_a   1.000
_cell.length_b   1.000
_cell.length_c   1.000
_cell.angle_alpha   90.00
_cell.angle_beta   90.00
_cell.angle_gamma   90.00
#
_symmetry.space_group_name_H-M   'P 1'
#
loop_
_entity.id
_entity.type
_entity.pdbx_description
1 polymer ?
#
loop_
_entity_poly.entity_id
_entity_poly.type
_entity_poly.pdbx_seq_one_letter_code
_entity_poly.pdbx_strand_id
1 'polypeptide(L)'
;MNTPESHSHATFHCKQTLDIIKHQIDNINVKSEILRYLLGLDTQIRKKRGLINGLSYALNWLTGTPDADDAEYYTESIRSLLNDNKQTQTLLKSQIQIISSTIRNFNHSASSLKRNEEQLNRNVGLINKLSKDVSKDIDKLKVESLINHHITTLSTLVNEVNNEYDTYIESINLGTHGILSPQVITPKILYDELINYKGEHELPMSIEYKNIHLLFKLLEVQIIYNNDILIYALKLPLVDKTAFNLYHLIPLPIQHKNHSIFSYIEPKSQYLLLSKVKISFTLLRDLTNCIEYLDKQYICKNVHTNKRTEIPTCEVQLLSPHIDSIPNDCQTKNIKAVIETWKYIGTNQWIYVLQKPTTLTQSTIINHETL
;
A
#
# COMPACT_ATOMS: atom_id res chain seq x y z
N MET A 1 23.13 -36.77 -49.23
CA MET A 1 24.43 -36.35 -48.68
C MET A 1 24.17 -35.27 -47.65
N ASN A 2 24.07 -35.66 -46.36
CA ASN A 2 24.08 -34.69 -45.26
C ASN A 2 25.56 -34.42 -44.92
N THR A 3 25.97 -33.17 -45.00
CA THR A 3 27.36 -32.76 -44.74
C THR A 3 27.70 -32.84 -43.25
N PRO A 4 28.95 -33.18 -42.87
CA PRO A 4 29.40 -33.27 -41.47
C PRO A 4 29.26 -31.95 -40.68
N GLU A 5 29.20 -30.81 -41.36
CA GLU A 5 29.12 -29.48 -40.74
C GLU A 5 27.77 -29.20 -40.07
N SER A 6 26.65 -29.65 -40.63
CA SER A 6 25.33 -29.47 -39.99
C SER A 6 25.19 -30.27 -38.70
N HIS A 7 25.93 -31.38 -38.60
CA HIS A 7 25.96 -32.26 -37.42
C HIS A 7 26.70 -31.64 -36.22
N SER A 8 27.76 -30.87 -36.46
CA SER A 8 28.46 -30.16 -35.38
C SER A 8 27.61 -29.00 -34.83
N HIS A 9 26.88 -28.32 -35.72
CA HIS A 9 26.11 -27.11 -35.40
C HIS A 9 24.87 -27.42 -34.53
N ALA A 10 24.13 -28.49 -34.83
CA ALA A 10 22.96 -28.92 -34.05
C ALA A 10 23.35 -29.43 -32.65
N THR A 11 24.44 -30.18 -32.55
CA THR A 11 24.95 -30.70 -31.27
C THR A 11 25.49 -29.56 -30.39
N PHE A 12 26.12 -28.56 -31.00
CA PHE A 12 26.59 -27.34 -30.33
C PHE A 12 25.42 -26.50 -29.79
N HIS A 13 24.37 -26.26 -30.59
CA HIS A 13 23.19 -25.52 -30.16
C HIS A 13 22.43 -26.20 -29.01
N CYS A 14 22.30 -27.53 -29.05
CA CYS A 14 21.65 -28.30 -27.99
C CYS A 14 22.41 -28.18 -26.66
N LYS A 15 23.74 -28.30 -26.70
CA LYS A 15 24.59 -28.13 -25.52
C LYS A 15 24.51 -26.73 -24.93
N GLN A 16 24.62 -25.70 -25.78
CA GLN A 16 24.51 -24.30 -25.35
C GLN A 16 23.14 -23.99 -24.71
N THR A 17 22.06 -24.51 -25.29
CA THR A 17 20.70 -24.32 -24.74
C THR A 17 20.54 -25.02 -23.39
N LEU A 18 21.08 -26.22 -23.23
CA LEU A 18 21.05 -26.94 -21.95
C LEU A 18 21.86 -26.23 -20.86
N ASP A 19 23.00 -25.61 -21.20
CA ASP A 19 23.79 -24.85 -20.25
C ASP A 19 23.06 -23.57 -19.79
N ILE A 20 22.32 -22.91 -20.68
CA ILE A 20 21.42 -21.79 -20.32
C ILE A 20 20.32 -22.27 -19.35
N ILE A 21 19.65 -23.38 -19.68
CA ILE A 21 18.59 -23.95 -18.83
C ILE A 21 19.13 -24.29 -17.44
N LYS A 22 20.32 -24.90 -17.34
CA LYS A 22 20.96 -25.21 -16.05
C LYS A 22 21.19 -23.94 -15.22
N HIS A 23 21.76 -22.90 -15.82
CA HIS A 23 21.97 -21.63 -15.12
C HIS A 23 20.65 -21.03 -14.61
N GLN A 24 19.59 -21.10 -15.42
CA GLN A 24 18.28 -20.61 -14.99
C GLN A 24 17.65 -21.46 -13.87
N ILE A 25 17.92 -22.77 -13.82
CA ILE A 25 17.52 -23.66 -12.71
C ILE A 25 18.29 -23.29 -11.44
N ASP A 26 19.59 -23.01 -11.53
CA ASP A 26 20.38 -22.55 -10.39
C ASP A 26 19.82 -21.23 -9.82
N ASN A 27 19.39 -20.31 -10.71
CA ASN A 27 18.71 -19.08 -10.31
C ASN A 27 17.37 -19.33 -9.59
N ILE A 28 16.60 -20.34 -10.02
CA ILE A 28 15.36 -20.74 -9.33
C ILE A 28 15.66 -21.20 -7.89
N ASN A 29 16.74 -21.96 -7.69
CA ASN A 29 17.14 -22.39 -6.34
C ASN A 29 17.45 -21.20 -5.44
N VAL A 30 18.20 -20.21 -5.94
CA VAL A 30 18.49 -18.96 -5.20
C VAL A 30 17.19 -18.21 -4.85
N LYS A 31 16.24 -18.11 -5.79
CA LYS A 31 14.93 -17.49 -5.53
C LYS A 31 14.13 -18.23 -4.46
N SER A 32 14.19 -19.56 -4.45
CA SER A 32 13.57 -20.39 -3.41
C SER A 32 14.14 -20.09 -2.02
N GLU A 33 15.46 -19.91 -1.91
CA GLU A 33 16.13 -19.50 -0.67
C GLU A 33 15.70 -18.09 -0.23
N ILE A 34 15.64 -17.13 -1.15
CA ILE A 34 15.15 -15.76 -0.87
C ILE A 34 13.72 -15.80 -0.33
N LEU A 35 12.83 -16.56 -0.99
CA LEU A 35 11.44 -16.70 -0.56
C LEU A 35 11.35 -17.28 0.86
N ARG A 36 12.13 -18.33 1.15
CA ARG A 36 12.19 -18.93 2.49
C ARG A 36 12.70 -17.95 3.53
N TYR A 37 13.72 -17.15 3.19
CA TYR A 37 14.25 -16.11 4.07
C TYR A 37 13.19 -15.04 4.36
N LEU A 38 12.50 -14.53 3.33
CA LEU A 38 11.41 -13.55 3.49
C LEU A 38 10.26 -14.06 4.36
N LEU A 39 10.00 -15.36 4.32
CA LEU A 39 9.00 -16.03 5.17
C LEU A 39 9.52 -16.40 6.57
N GLY A 40 10.79 -16.13 6.88
CA GLY A 40 11.41 -16.45 8.17
C GLY A 40 11.62 -17.96 8.42
N LEU A 41 11.61 -18.77 7.36
CA LEU A 41 11.71 -20.24 7.42
C LEU A 41 13.14 -20.75 7.70
N ASP A 42 14.16 -19.92 7.47
CA ASP A 42 15.57 -20.31 7.53
C ASP A 42 16.26 -20.08 8.89
N THR A 43 15.50 -19.67 9.90
CA THR A 43 16.01 -19.55 11.27
C THR A 43 15.68 -20.81 12.07
N GLN A 44 16.66 -21.38 12.77
CA GLN A 44 16.45 -22.48 13.74
C GLN A 44 15.62 -22.04 14.98
N ILE A 45 14.78 -21.02 14.85
CA ILE A 45 13.84 -20.57 15.86
C ILE A 45 12.59 -21.43 15.71
N ARG A 46 12.60 -22.57 16.43
CA ARG A 46 11.46 -23.37 16.88
C ARG A 46 10.10 -22.94 16.28
N LYS A 47 9.56 -23.71 15.32
CA LYS A 47 8.17 -23.59 14.82
C LYS A 47 7.22 -23.48 16.02
N LYS A 48 6.71 -22.26 16.29
CA LYS A 48 5.61 -22.07 17.26
C LYS A 48 4.32 -22.51 16.58
N ARG A 49 3.51 -23.24 17.36
CA ARG A 49 2.32 -23.98 16.95
C ARG A 49 1.23 -23.06 16.37
N GLY A 50 0.55 -23.55 15.33
CA GLY A 50 -0.87 -23.30 15.08
C GLY A 50 -1.18 -22.00 14.36
N LEU A 51 -1.99 -22.06 13.30
CA LEU A 51 -2.66 -20.92 12.64
C LEU A 51 -3.16 -19.86 13.62
N ILE A 52 -3.60 -20.31 14.80
CA ILE A 52 -4.08 -19.51 15.93
C ILE A 52 -3.14 -18.36 16.27
N ASN A 53 -1.81 -18.57 16.32
CA ASN A 53 -0.89 -17.49 16.74
C ASN A 53 -0.74 -16.40 15.67
N GLY A 54 -0.56 -16.77 14.40
CA GLY A 54 -0.47 -15.81 13.29
C GLY A 54 -1.79 -15.10 13.02
N LEU A 55 -2.90 -15.81 13.08
CA LEU A 55 -4.20 -15.20 12.88
C LEU A 55 -4.64 -14.34 14.06
N SER A 56 -4.41 -14.77 15.30
CA SER A 56 -4.65 -13.92 16.48
C SER A 56 -3.84 -12.63 16.37
N TYR A 57 -2.59 -12.69 15.91
CA TYR A 57 -1.80 -11.49 15.67
C TYR A 57 -2.41 -10.59 14.57
N ALA A 58 -2.87 -11.16 13.46
CA ALA A 58 -3.56 -10.42 12.39
C ALA A 58 -4.82 -9.70 12.92
N LEU A 59 -5.63 -10.43 13.70
CA LEU A 59 -6.85 -9.90 14.30
C LEU A 59 -6.53 -8.82 15.32
N ASN A 60 -5.55 -9.02 16.20
CA ASN A 60 -5.07 -8.00 17.12
C ASN A 60 -4.63 -6.73 16.36
N TRP A 61 -4.00 -6.86 15.21
CA TRP A 61 -3.61 -5.68 14.44
C TRP A 61 -4.81 -4.98 13.76
N LEU A 62 -5.77 -5.75 13.23
CA LEU A 62 -7.00 -5.22 12.62
C LEU A 62 -7.91 -4.54 13.66
N THR A 63 -8.18 -5.22 14.78
CA THR A 63 -9.19 -4.84 15.78
C THR A 63 -8.63 -4.35 17.12
N GLY A 64 -7.31 -4.37 17.31
CA GLY A 64 -6.63 -4.00 18.55
C GLY A 64 -6.51 -5.17 19.52
N THR A 65 -7.63 -5.54 20.13
CA THR A 65 -7.72 -6.66 21.08
C THR A 65 -9.03 -7.42 20.83
N PRO A 66 -9.05 -8.40 19.91
CA PRO A 66 -10.18 -9.28 19.74
C PRO A 66 -10.48 -9.99 21.06
N ASP A 67 -11.77 -10.13 21.37
CA ASP A 67 -12.19 -11.06 22.42
C ASP A 67 -12.04 -12.52 21.95
N ALA A 68 -12.28 -13.46 22.85
CA ALA A 68 -12.12 -14.87 22.56
C ALA A 68 -13.07 -15.35 21.45
N ASP A 69 -14.30 -14.83 21.44
CA ASP A 69 -15.34 -15.21 20.48
C ASP A 69 -14.99 -14.70 19.07
N ASP A 70 -14.48 -13.46 18.95
CA ASP A 70 -13.99 -12.88 17.71
C ASP A 70 -12.80 -13.69 17.17
N ALA A 71 -11.83 -13.98 18.04
CA ALA A 71 -10.67 -14.78 17.65
C ALA A 71 -11.09 -16.16 17.14
N GLU A 72 -12.03 -16.82 17.80
CA GLU A 72 -12.56 -18.12 17.40
C GLU A 72 -13.33 -18.04 16.06
N TYR A 73 -14.28 -17.12 15.93
CA TYR A 73 -15.11 -16.94 14.73
C TYR A 73 -14.28 -16.73 13.46
N TYR A 74 -13.33 -15.79 13.49
CA TYR A 74 -12.49 -15.51 12.34
C TYR A 74 -11.51 -16.66 12.05
N THR A 75 -11.07 -17.37 13.08
CA THR A 75 -10.24 -18.57 12.93
C THR A 75 -10.97 -19.69 12.22
N GLU A 76 -12.20 -19.98 12.60
CA GLU A 76 -13.02 -20.97 11.92
C GLU A 76 -13.35 -20.56 10.49
N SER A 77 -13.67 -19.27 10.29
CA SER A 77 -13.99 -18.72 8.97
C SER A 77 -12.84 -18.88 7.98
N ILE A 78 -11.61 -18.54 8.40
CA ILE A 78 -10.42 -18.70 7.55
C ILE A 78 -10.11 -20.17 7.29
N ARG A 79 -10.22 -21.04 8.32
CA ARG A 79 -10.02 -22.48 8.12
C ARG A 79 -11.02 -23.10 7.16
N SER A 80 -12.30 -22.72 7.25
CA SER A 80 -13.34 -23.19 6.32
C SER A 80 -13.02 -22.74 4.90
N LEU A 81 -12.63 -21.48 4.68
CA LEU A 81 -12.27 -20.98 3.35
C LEU A 81 -11.04 -21.67 2.74
N LEU A 82 -10.09 -22.11 3.56
CA LEU A 82 -8.92 -22.86 3.08
C LEU A 82 -9.26 -24.31 2.74
N ASN A 83 -10.25 -24.90 3.40
CA ASN A 83 -10.61 -26.31 3.25
C ASN A 83 -11.76 -26.56 2.26
N ASP A 84 -12.69 -25.61 2.08
CA ASP A 84 -13.88 -25.76 1.24
C ASP A 84 -13.75 -25.01 -0.10
N ASN A 85 -13.80 -25.76 -1.21
CA ASN A 85 -13.86 -25.23 -2.59
C ASN A 85 -15.22 -24.59 -2.97
N LYS A 86 -16.15 -24.41 -2.02
CA LYS A 86 -17.47 -23.82 -2.29
C LYS A 86 -17.42 -22.29 -2.18
N GLN A 87 -18.23 -21.62 -3.01
CA GLN A 87 -18.44 -20.17 -2.96
C GLN A 87 -19.10 -19.79 -1.63
N THR A 88 -18.27 -19.52 -0.61
CA THR A 88 -18.76 -18.95 0.63
C THR A 88 -18.81 -17.44 0.45
N GLN A 89 -20.00 -16.94 0.16
CA GLN A 89 -20.28 -15.51 0.18
C GLN A 89 -20.05 -15.00 1.61
N THR A 90 -19.04 -14.13 1.75
CA THR A 90 -18.96 -13.11 2.79
C THR A 90 -19.24 -13.60 4.22
N LEU A 91 -18.24 -14.26 4.82
CA LEU A 91 -18.18 -14.47 6.27
C LEU A 91 -17.86 -13.11 6.93
N LEU A 92 -18.86 -12.48 7.55
CA LEU A 92 -18.79 -11.09 8.00
C LEU A 92 -19.24 -10.91 9.45
N LYS A 93 -18.40 -10.23 10.23
CA LYS A 93 -18.84 -9.25 11.26
C LYS A 93 -18.60 -7.85 10.68
N SER A 94 -19.29 -6.83 11.18
CA SER A 94 -19.47 -5.50 10.54
C SER A 94 -18.22 -4.73 10.08
N GLN A 95 -16.99 -5.16 10.41
CA GLN A 95 -15.75 -4.43 10.14
C GLN A 95 -14.59 -5.28 9.57
N ILE A 96 -14.74 -6.60 9.40
CA ILE A 96 -13.70 -7.46 8.80
C ILE A 96 -14.32 -8.29 7.68
N GLN A 97 -13.66 -8.27 6.51
CA GLN A 97 -14.06 -9.03 5.32
C GLN A 97 -12.91 -9.93 4.86
N ILE A 98 -13.23 -11.12 4.35
CA ILE A 98 -12.24 -12.05 3.79
C ILE A 98 -12.43 -12.13 2.28
N ILE A 99 -11.39 -11.78 1.52
CA ILE A 99 -11.40 -11.77 0.04
C ILE A 99 -10.99 -13.14 -0.50
N SER A 100 -11.97 -14.00 -0.75
CA SER A 100 -11.74 -15.41 -1.15
C SER A 100 -11.20 -15.59 -2.57
N SER A 101 -11.42 -14.62 -3.48
CA SER A 101 -10.95 -14.67 -4.86
C SER A 101 -9.42 -14.70 -4.95
N THR A 102 -8.74 -13.91 -4.13
CA THR A 102 -7.28 -13.91 -4.02
C THR A 102 -6.75 -15.24 -3.49
N ILE A 103 -7.43 -15.87 -2.52
CA ILE A 103 -7.06 -17.18 -1.99
C ILE A 103 -7.04 -18.23 -3.11
N ARG A 104 -8.09 -18.26 -3.94
CA ARG A 104 -8.19 -19.22 -5.05
C ARG A 104 -7.09 -19.00 -6.09
N ASN A 105 -6.84 -17.75 -6.46
CA ASN A 105 -5.82 -17.42 -7.45
C ASN A 105 -4.43 -17.81 -6.95
N PHE A 106 -4.07 -17.46 -5.72
CA PHE A 106 -2.78 -17.83 -5.13
C PHE A 106 -2.63 -19.34 -4.92
N ASN A 107 -3.67 -20.04 -4.49
CA ASN A 107 -3.63 -21.51 -4.38
C ASN A 107 -3.46 -22.17 -5.76
N HIS A 108 -4.12 -21.65 -6.80
CA HIS A 108 -3.94 -22.15 -8.16
C HIS A 108 -2.52 -21.88 -8.66
N SER A 109 -1.98 -20.69 -8.44
CA SER A 109 -0.59 -20.36 -8.79
C SER A 109 0.41 -21.22 -8.01
N ALA A 110 0.23 -21.43 -6.71
CA ALA A 110 1.12 -22.28 -5.90
C ALA A 110 1.08 -23.75 -6.32
N SER A 111 -0.11 -24.28 -6.64
CA SER A 111 -0.23 -25.65 -7.16
C SER A 111 0.32 -25.80 -8.59
N SER A 112 0.20 -24.76 -9.41
CA SER A 112 0.80 -24.70 -10.75
C SER A 112 2.32 -24.67 -10.66
N LEU A 113 2.88 -23.84 -9.79
CA LEU A 113 4.32 -23.79 -9.47
C LEU A 113 4.85 -25.17 -9.09
N LYS A 114 4.21 -25.82 -8.11
CA LYS A 114 4.62 -27.15 -7.66
C LYS A 114 4.57 -28.17 -8.80
N ARG A 115 3.52 -28.17 -9.61
CA ARG A 115 3.39 -29.06 -10.77
C ARG A 115 4.47 -28.78 -11.80
N ASN A 116 4.76 -27.51 -12.07
CA ASN A 116 5.76 -27.07 -13.03
C ASN A 116 7.17 -27.47 -12.56
N GLU A 117 7.49 -27.32 -11.28
CA GLU A 117 8.74 -27.82 -10.68
C GLU A 117 8.87 -29.34 -10.78
N GLU A 118 7.79 -30.10 -10.51
CA GLU A 118 7.80 -31.56 -10.67
C GLU A 118 8.03 -31.98 -12.13
N GLN A 119 7.36 -31.32 -13.08
CA GLN A 119 7.53 -31.57 -14.51
C GLN A 119 8.93 -31.19 -15.00
N LEU A 120 9.45 -30.07 -14.52
CA LEU A 120 10.81 -29.61 -14.76
C LEU A 120 11.82 -30.67 -14.34
N ASN A 121 11.74 -31.13 -13.09
CA ASN A 121 12.63 -32.15 -12.54
C ASN A 121 12.57 -33.48 -13.32
N ARG A 122 11.38 -33.90 -13.76
CA ARG A 122 11.21 -35.09 -14.62
C ARG A 122 11.88 -34.92 -15.97
N ASN A 123 11.65 -33.80 -16.65
CA ASN A 123 12.22 -33.54 -17.97
C ASN A 123 13.75 -33.41 -17.92
N VAL A 124 14.31 -32.78 -16.88
CA VAL A 124 15.75 -32.73 -16.62
C VAL A 124 16.31 -34.15 -16.49
N GLY A 125 15.64 -35.03 -15.74
CA GLY A 125 16.01 -36.44 -15.60
C GLY A 125 15.99 -37.22 -16.92
N LEU A 126 14.97 -37.01 -17.75
CA LEU A 126 14.85 -37.65 -19.07
C LEU A 126 15.96 -37.21 -20.02
N ILE A 127 16.29 -35.92 -20.09
CA ILE A 127 17.40 -35.44 -20.90
C ILE A 127 18.73 -36.00 -20.41
N ASN A 128 18.96 -36.05 -19.10
CA ASN A 128 20.18 -36.63 -18.53
C ASN A 128 20.33 -38.12 -18.89
N LYS A 129 19.21 -38.86 -18.99
CA LYS A 129 19.20 -40.26 -19.43
C LYS A 129 19.43 -40.38 -20.92
N LEU A 130 18.70 -39.63 -21.74
CA LEU A 130 18.84 -39.62 -23.19
C LEU A 130 20.26 -39.23 -23.61
N SER A 131 20.86 -38.23 -22.96
CA SER A 131 22.25 -37.81 -23.20
C SER A 131 23.28 -38.92 -22.93
N LYS A 132 22.98 -39.90 -22.06
CA LYS A 132 23.85 -41.04 -21.78
C LYS A 132 23.66 -42.19 -22.75
N ASP A 133 22.48 -42.29 -23.37
CA ASP A 133 22.05 -43.45 -24.17
C ASP A 133 22.19 -43.26 -25.71
N VAL A 134 22.72 -42.14 -26.23
CA VAL A 134 22.83 -41.82 -27.69
C VAL A 134 23.78 -42.75 -28.50
N SER A 135 24.17 -43.91 -27.99
CA SER A 135 25.20 -44.76 -28.64
C SER A 135 24.69 -46.02 -29.37
N LYS A 136 23.39 -46.16 -29.66
CA LYS A 136 22.85 -47.31 -30.41
C LYS A 136 21.86 -46.88 -31.48
N ASP A 137 21.90 -47.55 -32.64
CA ASP A 137 21.16 -47.32 -33.89
C ASP A 137 19.67 -46.98 -33.70
N ILE A 138 19.38 -45.70 -33.45
CA ILE A 138 18.05 -45.13 -33.36
C ILE A 138 17.95 -44.03 -34.42
N ASP A 139 16.78 -43.93 -35.06
CA ASP A 139 16.43 -42.88 -36.03
C ASP A 139 16.81 -41.49 -35.50
N LYS A 140 17.97 -40.98 -35.94
CA LYS A 140 18.65 -39.79 -35.40
C LYS A 140 17.73 -38.56 -35.42
N LEU A 141 16.91 -38.43 -36.46
CA LEU A 141 15.92 -37.36 -36.60
C LEU A 141 14.80 -37.43 -35.56
N LYS A 142 14.36 -38.64 -35.19
CA LYS A 142 13.33 -38.84 -34.16
C LYS A 142 13.88 -38.51 -32.77
N VAL A 143 15.14 -38.86 -32.51
CA VAL A 143 15.84 -38.51 -31.26
C VAL A 143 16.06 -37.00 -31.16
N GLU A 144 16.53 -36.35 -32.22
CA GLU A 144 16.74 -34.90 -32.27
C GLU A 144 15.44 -34.14 -32.07
N SER A 145 14.36 -34.55 -32.74
CA SER A 145 13.02 -33.99 -32.56
C SER A 145 12.53 -34.12 -31.11
N LEU A 146 12.72 -35.29 -30.49
CA LEU A 146 12.32 -35.55 -29.10
C LEU A 146 13.14 -34.74 -28.10
N ILE A 147 14.46 -34.61 -28.30
CA ILE A 147 15.34 -33.78 -27.47
C ILE A 147 14.94 -32.30 -27.59
N ASN A 148 14.75 -31.79 -28.81
CA ASN A 148 14.35 -30.40 -29.04
C ASN A 148 12.98 -30.10 -28.41
N HIS A 149 12.05 -31.05 -28.48
CA HIS A 149 10.76 -30.94 -27.80
C HIS A 149 10.94 -30.77 -26.28
N HIS A 150 11.68 -31.67 -25.64
CA HIS A 150 11.92 -31.59 -24.19
C HIS A 150 12.71 -30.34 -23.78
N ILE A 151 13.68 -29.89 -24.58
CA ILE A 151 14.41 -28.64 -24.34
C ILE A 151 13.46 -27.44 -24.38
N THR A 152 12.59 -27.37 -25.39
CA THR A 152 11.60 -26.30 -25.50
C THR A 152 10.66 -26.30 -24.30
N THR A 153 10.15 -27.48 -23.93
CA THR A 153 9.29 -27.63 -22.74
C THR A 153 10.00 -27.21 -21.46
N LEU A 154 11.27 -27.60 -21.28
CA LEU A 154 12.07 -27.18 -20.14
C LEU A 154 12.23 -25.67 -20.09
N SER A 155 12.61 -25.03 -21.19
CA SER A 155 12.76 -23.57 -21.25
C SER A 155 11.47 -22.85 -20.86
N THR A 156 10.32 -23.32 -21.34
CA THR A 156 9.02 -22.77 -20.97
C THR A 156 8.75 -22.93 -19.47
N LEU A 157 8.91 -24.14 -18.93
CA LEU A 157 8.69 -24.42 -17.51
C LEU A 157 9.62 -23.60 -16.61
N VAL A 158 10.90 -23.49 -16.97
CA VAL A 158 11.88 -22.69 -16.24
C VAL A 158 11.48 -21.22 -16.21
N ASN A 159 11.01 -20.67 -17.33
CA ASN A 159 10.56 -19.29 -17.39
C ASN A 159 9.29 -19.07 -16.57
N GLU A 160 8.33 -19.99 -16.64
CA GLU A 160 7.10 -19.94 -15.82
C GLU A 160 7.41 -19.96 -14.32
N VAL A 161 8.22 -20.94 -13.87
CA VAL A 161 8.66 -21.05 -12.48
C VAL A 161 9.42 -19.80 -12.03
N ASN A 162 10.34 -19.30 -12.85
CA ASN A 162 11.08 -18.07 -12.53
C ASN A 162 10.16 -16.87 -12.32
N ASN A 163 9.17 -16.67 -13.19
CA ASN A 163 8.22 -15.57 -13.11
C ASN A 163 7.30 -15.68 -11.89
N GLU A 164 6.88 -16.90 -11.53
CA GLU A 164 6.09 -17.15 -10.32
C GLU A 164 6.89 -16.84 -9.05
N TYR A 165 8.16 -17.25 -8.98
CA TYR A 165 9.03 -16.86 -7.87
C TYR A 165 9.23 -15.35 -7.79
N ASP A 166 9.45 -14.65 -8.92
CA ASP A 166 9.58 -13.19 -8.94
C ASP A 166 8.33 -12.51 -8.39
N THR A 167 7.15 -13.00 -8.79
CA THR A 167 5.85 -12.51 -8.30
C THR A 167 5.72 -12.69 -6.78
N TYR A 168 6.07 -13.85 -6.23
CA TYR A 168 5.98 -14.08 -4.79
C TYR A 168 7.00 -13.27 -4.00
N ILE A 169 8.25 -13.22 -4.46
CA ILE A 169 9.32 -12.45 -3.81
C ILE A 169 8.95 -10.97 -3.81
N GLU A 170 8.53 -10.42 -4.94
CA GLU A 170 8.14 -9.02 -5.05
C GLU A 170 6.93 -8.70 -4.16
N SER A 171 5.86 -9.51 -4.24
CA SER A 171 4.65 -9.26 -3.46
C SER A 171 4.88 -9.33 -1.94
N ILE A 172 5.65 -10.32 -1.48
CA ILE A 172 6.00 -10.46 -0.07
C ILE A 172 6.93 -9.32 0.36
N ASN A 173 7.96 -9.02 -0.42
CA ASN A 173 8.89 -7.94 -0.10
C ASN A 173 8.18 -6.57 -0.06
N LEU A 174 7.23 -6.30 -0.96
CA LEU A 174 6.45 -5.06 -0.91
C LEU A 174 5.61 -5.00 0.37
N GLY A 175 4.91 -6.08 0.72
CA GLY A 175 4.05 -6.04 1.90
C GLY A 175 4.79 -6.11 3.23
N THR A 176 6.04 -6.61 3.31
CA THR A 176 6.89 -6.43 4.50
C THR A 176 7.24 -4.96 4.74
N HIS A 177 7.21 -4.14 3.71
CA HIS A 177 7.36 -2.68 3.78
C HIS A 177 6.01 -1.94 3.84
N GLY A 178 4.90 -2.65 4.07
CA GLY A 178 3.56 -2.05 4.16
C GLY A 178 2.95 -1.64 2.82
N ILE A 179 3.50 -2.09 1.69
CA ILE A 179 3.01 -1.77 0.35
C ILE A 179 2.23 -2.97 -0.21
N LEU A 180 0.97 -2.75 -0.60
CA LEU A 180 0.16 -3.80 -1.23
C LEU A 180 0.56 -3.99 -2.69
N SER A 181 1.06 -5.17 -3.03
CA SER A 181 1.32 -5.52 -4.43
C SER A 181 -0.01 -5.73 -5.21
N PRO A 182 -0.15 -5.16 -6.42
CA PRO A 182 -1.28 -5.43 -7.31
C PRO A 182 -1.40 -6.90 -7.74
N GLN A 183 -0.32 -7.68 -7.60
CA GLN A 183 -0.31 -9.12 -7.85
C GLN A 183 -1.11 -9.88 -6.77
N VAL A 184 -1.24 -9.31 -5.57
CA VAL A 184 -2.04 -9.88 -4.47
C VAL A 184 -3.51 -9.51 -4.66
N ILE A 185 -3.80 -8.21 -4.71
CA ILE A 185 -5.15 -7.68 -4.94
C ILE A 185 -5.06 -6.64 -6.04
N THR A 186 -5.75 -6.92 -7.14
CA THR A 186 -5.84 -5.95 -8.24
C THR A 186 -6.77 -4.79 -7.87
N PRO A 187 -6.61 -3.62 -8.51
CA PRO A 187 -7.54 -2.50 -8.35
C PRO A 187 -9.01 -2.88 -8.58
N LYS A 188 -9.26 -3.79 -9.54
CA LYS A 188 -10.62 -4.30 -9.81
C LYS A 188 -11.18 -5.09 -8.64
N ILE A 189 -10.41 -6.03 -8.09
CA ILE A 189 -10.84 -6.83 -6.93
C ILE A 189 -11.15 -5.90 -5.76
N LEU A 190 -10.27 -4.94 -5.45
CA LEU A 190 -10.50 -3.99 -4.37
C LEU A 190 -11.77 -3.15 -4.60
N TYR A 191 -11.99 -2.69 -5.83
CA TYR A 191 -13.19 -1.93 -6.19
C TYR A 191 -14.47 -2.77 -6.01
N ASP A 192 -14.49 -4.00 -6.51
CA ASP A 192 -15.65 -4.89 -6.46
C ASP A 192 -16.03 -5.24 -5.01
N GLU A 193 -15.04 -5.34 -4.11
CA GLU A 193 -15.27 -5.55 -2.67
C GLU A 193 -15.83 -4.29 -1.98
N LEU A 194 -15.30 -3.10 -2.30
CA LEU A 194 -15.65 -1.87 -1.60
C LEU A 194 -16.94 -1.21 -2.10
N ILE A 195 -17.33 -1.37 -3.36
CA ILE A 195 -18.51 -0.70 -3.93
C ILE A 195 -19.82 -1.05 -3.21
N ASN A 196 -19.91 -2.26 -2.66
CA ASN A 196 -21.10 -2.75 -1.97
C ASN A 196 -21.00 -2.63 -0.44
N TYR A 197 -19.97 -1.96 0.07
CA TYR A 197 -19.78 -1.79 1.50
C TYR A 197 -20.95 -1.00 2.13
N LYS A 198 -21.56 -1.59 3.16
CA LYS A 198 -22.71 -1.03 3.90
C LYS A 198 -22.47 -1.12 5.40
N GLY A 199 -21.42 -0.46 5.89
CA GLY A 199 -21.14 -0.35 7.31
C GLY A 199 -21.80 0.87 7.97
N GLU A 200 -21.67 0.96 9.29
CA GLU A 200 -22.13 2.10 10.09
C GLU A 200 -21.33 3.39 9.79
N HIS A 201 -20.02 3.22 9.63
CA HIS A 201 -19.08 4.27 9.24
C HIS A 201 -18.91 4.31 7.72
N GLU A 202 -18.54 5.47 7.20
CA GLU A 202 -18.39 5.67 5.76
C GLU A 202 -16.97 5.34 5.30
N LEU A 203 -16.84 5.01 4.01
CA LEU A 203 -15.55 4.96 3.36
C LEU A 203 -15.00 6.39 3.26
N PRO A 204 -13.67 6.57 3.32
CA PRO A 204 -13.04 7.90 3.35
C PRO A 204 -13.32 8.73 2.09
N MET A 205 -13.76 8.09 1.02
CA MET A 205 -14.08 8.70 -0.26
C MET A 205 -15.08 7.86 -1.04
N SER A 206 -15.73 8.49 -2.03
CA SER A 206 -16.59 7.80 -3.00
C SER A 206 -15.79 6.77 -3.80
N ILE A 207 -16.37 5.57 -3.96
CA ILE A 207 -15.76 4.46 -4.68
C ILE A 207 -16.03 4.61 -6.17
N GLU A 208 -15.02 5.10 -6.89
CA GLU A 208 -15.01 5.21 -8.34
C GLU A 208 -13.76 4.52 -8.89
N TYR A 209 -13.87 3.78 -9.98
CA TYR A 209 -12.74 3.02 -10.53
C TYR A 209 -11.51 3.88 -10.83
N LYS A 210 -11.70 5.12 -11.31
CA LYS A 210 -10.60 6.09 -11.54
C LYS A 210 -9.86 6.49 -10.25
N ASN A 211 -10.51 6.40 -9.11
CA ASN A 211 -10.00 6.88 -7.82
C ASN A 211 -9.55 5.75 -6.89
N ILE A 212 -9.72 4.47 -7.29
CA ILE A 212 -9.37 3.31 -6.46
C ILE A 212 -7.90 3.30 -6.03
N HIS A 213 -7.01 3.87 -6.86
CA HIS A 213 -5.58 3.99 -6.56
C HIS A 213 -5.29 4.88 -5.34
N LEU A 214 -6.19 5.80 -4.99
CA LEU A 214 -6.07 6.63 -3.79
C LEU A 214 -6.33 5.81 -2.52
N LEU A 215 -7.18 4.79 -2.60
CA LEU A 215 -7.44 3.89 -1.47
C LEU A 215 -6.24 3.01 -1.16
N PHE A 216 -5.44 2.62 -2.17
CA PHE A 216 -4.17 1.92 -1.92
C PHE A 216 -3.21 2.73 -1.06
N LYS A 217 -3.25 4.08 -1.10
CA LYS A 217 -2.46 4.94 -0.22
C LYS A 217 -2.97 4.98 1.23
N LEU A 218 -4.25 4.64 1.43
CA LEU A 218 -4.91 4.64 2.73
C LEU A 218 -4.86 3.28 3.42
N LEU A 219 -4.56 2.21 2.66
CA LEU A 219 -4.43 0.87 3.20
C LEU A 219 -3.14 0.76 4.02
N GLU A 220 -3.29 0.38 5.28
CA GLU A 220 -2.19 -0.21 6.02
C GLU A 220 -2.15 -1.70 5.67
N VAL A 221 -0.95 -2.25 5.50
CA VAL A 221 -0.74 -3.64 5.09
C VAL A 221 0.15 -4.32 6.11
N GLN A 222 -0.23 -5.52 6.50
CA GLN A 222 0.58 -6.39 7.33
C GLN A 222 0.63 -7.79 6.74
N ILE A 223 1.84 -8.32 6.57
CA ILE A 223 2.06 -9.71 6.16
C ILE A 223 2.34 -10.56 7.39
N ILE A 224 1.68 -11.71 7.45
CA ILE A 224 1.88 -12.71 8.49
C ILE A 224 2.00 -14.07 7.85
N TYR A 225 3.09 -14.77 8.15
CA TYR A 225 3.29 -16.15 7.73
C TYR A 225 3.31 -17.08 8.93
N ASN A 226 2.44 -18.09 8.93
CA ASN A 226 2.35 -19.05 10.01
C ASN A 226 1.72 -20.36 9.55
N ASN A 227 2.27 -21.50 9.96
CA ASN A 227 1.76 -22.83 9.61
C ASN A 227 1.48 -23.01 8.10
N ASP A 228 2.45 -22.63 7.25
CA ASP A 228 2.35 -22.74 5.80
C ASP A 228 1.25 -21.88 5.15
N ILE A 229 0.70 -20.90 5.89
CA ILE A 229 -0.32 -19.97 5.41
C ILE A 229 0.24 -18.54 5.48
N LEU A 230 0.13 -17.85 4.35
CA LEU A 230 0.50 -16.46 4.17
C LEU A 230 -0.75 -15.59 4.19
N ILE A 231 -0.83 -14.67 5.13
CA ILE A 231 -1.98 -13.78 5.35
C ILE A 231 -1.54 -12.35 5.04
N TYR A 232 -2.26 -11.71 4.12
CA TYR A 232 -2.20 -10.26 3.91
C TYR A 232 -3.38 -9.63 4.64
N ALA A 233 -3.10 -9.02 5.80
CA ALA A 233 -4.09 -8.25 6.55
C ALA A 233 -4.10 -6.81 6.01
N LEU A 234 -5.25 -6.35 5.56
CA LEU A 234 -5.46 -5.01 5.01
C LEU A 234 -6.36 -4.21 5.95
N LYS A 235 -5.90 -3.03 6.35
CA LYS A 235 -6.67 -2.13 7.21
C LYS A 235 -6.96 -0.84 6.47
N LEU A 236 -8.24 -0.63 6.17
CA LEU A 236 -8.74 0.60 5.57
C LEU A 236 -9.38 1.46 6.67
N PRO A 237 -8.97 2.73 6.83
CA PRO A 237 -9.62 3.62 7.79
C PRO A 237 -11.04 3.93 7.32
N LEU A 238 -11.99 3.77 8.23
CA LEU A 238 -13.36 4.25 8.06
C LEU A 238 -13.48 5.63 8.70
N VAL A 239 -14.39 6.46 8.18
CA VAL A 239 -14.60 7.83 8.64
C VAL A 239 -16.01 8.04 9.17
N ASP A 240 -16.13 8.97 10.11
CA ASP A 240 -17.42 9.49 10.51
C ASP A 240 -18.07 10.29 9.39
N LYS A 241 -19.41 10.33 9.39
CA LYS A 241 -20.22 11.10 8.42
C LYS A 241 -20.00 12.61 8.50
N THR A 242 -19.37 13.09 9.58
CA THR A 242 -19.19 14.53 9.81
C THR A 242 -17.93 15.02 9.14
N ALA A 243 -18.10 15.79 8.06
CA ALA A 243 -16.98 16.46 7.41
C ALA A 243 -16.63 17.79 8.10
N PHE A 244 -15.34 18.10 8.13
CA PHE A 244 -14.77 19.33 8.69
C PHE A 244 -14.07 20.15 7.62
N ASN A 245 -14.15 21.47 7.76
CA ASN A 245 -13.31 22.42 7.06
C ASN A 245 -12.05 22.66 7.90
N LEU A 246 -10.89 22.56 7.27
CA LEU A 246 -9.60 22.84 7.88
C LEU A 246 -9.19 24.29 7.61
N TYR A 247 -8.90 25.03 8.67
CA TYR A 247 -8.40 26.40 8.62
C TYR A 247 -7.00 26.47 9.19
N HIS A 248 -6.07 27.09 8.46
CA HIS A 248 -4.76 27.49 8.98
C HIS A 248 -4.87 28.90 9.57
N LEU A 249 -4.67 29.01 10.87
CA LEU A 249 -4.82 30.26 11.61
C LEU A 249 -3.54 31.08 11.51
N ILE A 250 -3.63 32.24 10.87
CA ILE A 250 -2.51 33.14 10.64
C ILE A 250 -2.81 34.46 11.37
N PRO A 251 -2.09 34.79 12.46
CA PRO A 251 -2.24 36.08 13.11
C PRO A 251 -1.69 37.19 12.20
N LEU A 252 -2.52 38.19 11.89
CA LEU A 252 -2.11 39.36 11.12
C LEU A 252 -2.08 40.60 12.01
N PRO A 253 -0.93 41.29 12.14
CA PRO A 253 -0.82 42.49 12.94
C PRO A 253 -1.50 43.69 12.28
N ILE A 254 -2.23 44.46 13.09
CA ILE A 254 -2.91 45.71 12.71
C ILE A 254 -2.19 46.87 13.39
N GLN A 255 -1.89 47.91 12.63
CA GLN A 255 -1.19 49.10 13.12
C GLN A 255 -2.13 50.00 13.93
N HIS A 256 -1.63 50.52 15.05
CA HIS A 256 -2.32 51.55 15.84
C HIS A 256 -2.12 52.94 15.24
N LYS A 257 -2.90 53.92 15.70
CA LYS A 257 -2.67 55.35 15.38
C LYS A 257 -1.23 55.79 15.69
N ASN A 258 -0.61 55.22 16.73
CA ASN A 258 0.83 55.33 16.95
C ASN A 258 1.54 54.38 15.98
N HIS A 259 2.13 54.95 14.92
CA HIS A 259 2.73 54.22 13.79
C HIS A 259 3.76 53.13 14.13
N SER A 260 4.24 53.05 15.39
CA SER A 260 5.22 52.06 15.83
C SER A 260 4.64 50.88 16.62
N ILE A 261 3.34 50.90 16.94
CA ILE A 261 2.68 49.86 17.75
C ILE A 261 1.72 49.07 16.87
N PHE A 262 1.79 47.76 16.99
CA PHE A 262 0.91 46.81 16.30
C PHE A 262 0.26 45.87 17.30
N SER A 263 -0.94 45.42 16.97
CA SER A 263 -1.64 44.37 17.72
C SER A 263 -2.05 43.23 16.83
N TYR A 264 -1.99 42.02 17.35
CA TYR A 264 -2.58 40.85 16.71
C TYR A 264 -3.25 39.96 17.77
N ILE A 265 -4.22 39.19 17.31
CA ILE A 265 -4.84 38.13 18.11
C ILE A 265 -4.02 36.87 17.91
N GLU A 266 -3.46 36.34 18.98
CA GLU A 266 -2.70 35.10 18.95
C GLU A 266 -3.64 33.90 19.01
N PRO A 267 -3.66 33.03 17.99
CA PRO A 267 -4.49 31.83 18.04
C PRO A 267 -3.91 30.83 19.04
N LYS A 268 -4.79 30.09 19.74
CA LYS A 268 -4.40 29.04 20.70
C LYS A 268 -3.70 27.86 20.02
N SER A 269 -3.92 27.67 18.72
CA SER A 269 -3.34 26.59 17.93
C SER A 269 -3.20 26.98 16.46
N GLN A 270 -2.37 26.27 15.69
CA GLN A 270 -2.11 26.61 14.30
C GLN A 270 -3.28 26.28 13.37
N TYR A 271 -4.08 25.24 13.70
CA TYR A 271 -5.17 24.78 12.86
C TYR A 271 -6.48 24.72 13.63
N LEU A 272 -7.57 25.01 12.93
CA LEU A 272 -8.95 24.85 13.39
C LEU A 272 -9.67 23.90 12.44
N LEU A 273 -10.24 22.84 12.98
CA LEU A 273 -11.25 22.04 12.29
C LEU A 273 -12.62 22.54 12.73
N LEU A 274 -13.46 22.94 11.78
CA LEU A 274 -14.84 23.33 12.04
C LEU A 274 -15.75 22.49 11.16
N SER A 275 -16.71 21.80 11.76
CA SER A 275 -17.70 21.00 11.01
C SER A 275 -18.37 21.84 9.94
N LYS A 276 -18.72 21.24 8.80
CA LYS A 276 -19.40 21.97 7.71
C LYS A 276 -20.70 22.66 8.16
N VAL A 277 -21.39 22.05 9.12
CA VAL A 277 -22.60 22.59 9.76
C VAL A 277 -22.32 23.58 10.90
N LYS A 278 -21.04 23.82 11.24
CA LYS A 278 -20.55 24.79 12.23
C LYS A 278 -21.04 24.55 13.67
N ILE A 279 -21.32 23.30 14.04
CA ILE A 279 -21.81 22.92 15.38
C ILE A 279 -20.71 22.36 16.28
N SER A 280 -19.73 21.68 15.70
CA SER A 280 -18.58 21.10 16.38
C SER A 280 -17.28 21.60 15.80
N PHE A 281 -16.24 21.67 16.63
CA PHE A 281 -14.92 22.12 16.23
C PHE A 281 -13.82 21.44 17.05
N THR A 282 -12.58 21.54 16.59
CA THR A 282 -11.38 21.23 17.39
C THR A 282 -10.20 22.08 16.96
N LEU A 283 -9.22 22.22 17.83
CA LEU A 283 -7.97 22.94 17.56
C LEU A 283 -6.83 21.93 17.48
N LEU A 284 -6.02 22.01 16.42
CA LEU A 284 -4.89 21.13 16.19
C LEU A 284 -3.60 21.94 16.11
N ARG A 285 -2.54 21.44 16.76
CA ARG A 285 -1.21 22.10 16.76
C ARG A 285 -0.51 21.90 15.42
N ASP A 286 -0.66 20.71 14.87
CA ASP A 286 -0.11 20.27 13.60
C ASP A 286 -1.08 19.27 12.96
N LEU A 287 -0.71 18.74 11.79
CA LEU A 287 -1.47 17.74 11.05
C LEU A 287 -0.79 16.36 11.08
N THR A 288 0.08 16.06 12.06
CA THR A 288 0.88 14.81 12.04
C THR A 288 0.03 13.55 12.16
N ASN A 289 -1.13 13.65 12.82
CA ASN A 289 -2.08 12.54 12.96
C ASN A 289 -3.10 12.47 11.81
N CYS A 290 -2.84 13.21 10.73
CA CYS A 290 -3.69 13.25 9.55
C CYS A 290 -2.96 12.69 8.33
N ILE A 291 -3.68 11.93 7.52
CA ILE A 291 -3.20 11.38 6.25
C ILE A 291 -3.74 12.25 5.13
N GLU A 292 -2.85 12.88 4.36
CA GLU A 292 -3.22 13.59 3.14
C GLU A 292 -3.39 12.60 1.99
N TYR A 293 -4.61 12.44 1.49
CA TYR A 293 -4.91 11.47 0.44
C TYR A 293 -5.16 12.12 -0.93
N LEU A 294 -5.50 13.40 -0.93
CA LEU A 294 -5.62 14.27 -2.10
C LEU A 294 -5.14 15.67 -1.69
N ASP A 295 -4.75 16.51 -2.65
CA ASP A 295 -4.31 17.89 -2.38
C ASP A 295 -5.28 18.59 -1.41
N LYS A 296 -4.76 18.94 -0.23
CA LYS A 296 -5.49 19.63 0.85
C LYS A 296 -6.71 18.87 1.41
N GLN A 297 -6.78 17.55 1.22
CA GLN A 297 -7.78 16.69 1.83
C GLN A 297 -7.15 15.68 2.77
N TYR A 298 -7.65 15.65 4.00
CA TYR A 298 -7.03 14.96 5.10
C TYR A 298 -8.03 14.01 5.78
N ILE A 299 -7.54 12.85 6.20
CA ILE A 299 -8.22 11.95 7.13
C ILE A 299 -7.43 11.97 8.43
N CYS A 300 -8.04 12.49 9.49
CA CYS A 300 -7.39 12.64 10.79
C CYS A 300 -7.85 11.57 11.77
N LYS A 301 -6.90 10.97 12.50
CA LYS A 301 -7.17 9.96 13.53
C LYS A 301 -7.27 10.61 14.91
N ASN A 302 -8.09 10.04 15.80
CA ASN A 302 -8.20 10.42 17.22
C ASN A 302 -8.53 11.90 17.46
N VAL A 303 -9.42 12.46 16.65
CA VAL A 303 -9.82 13.85 16.78
C VAL A 303 -10.99 13.97 17.76
N HIS A 304 -10.73 14.52 18.93
CA HIS A 304 -11.79 14.89 19.87
C HIS A 304 -12.36 16.26 19.50
N THR A 305 -13.68 16.32 19.34
CA THR A 305 -14.40 17.54 18.94
C THR A 305 -15.23 18.07 20.10
N ASN A 306 -15.27 19.40 20.21
CA ASN A 306 -16.08 20.12 21.17
C ASN A 306 -17.30 20.71 20.46
N LYS A 307 -18.43 20.83 21.17
CA LYS A 307 -19.56 21.61 20.66
C LYS A 307 -19.30 23.09 20.83
N ARG A 308 -19.63 23.86 19.80
CA ARG A 308 -19.51 25.31 19.78
C ARG A 308 -20.32 25.99 20.89
N THR A 309 -21.45 25.42 21.28
CA THR A 309 -22.34 25.96 22.32
C THR A 309 -21.85 25.73 23.74
N GLU A 310 -20.99 24.72 23.96
CA GLU A 310 -20.55 24.33 25.29
C GLU A 310 -19.26 25.05 25.67
N ILE A 311 -18.29 25.14 24.73
CA ILE A 311 -16.97 25.71 24.98
C ILE A 311 -16.56 26.58 23.78
N PRO A 312 -17.16 27.77 23.57
CA PRO A 312 -16.79 28.62 22.45
C PRO A 312 -15.40 29.23 22.68
N THR A 313 -14.42 28.92 21.83
CA THR A 313 -13.11 29.59 21.86
C THR A 313 -13.11 30.87 21.03
N CYS A 314 -12.13 31.74 21.30
CA CYS A 314 -11.84 32.92 20.49
C CYS A 314 -11.92 32.66 18.97
N GLU A 315 -11.24 31.64 18.46
CA GLU A 315 -11.14 31.33 17.03
C GLU A 315 -12.51 31.07 16.40
N VAL A 316 -13.36 30.31 17.10
CA VAL A 316 -14.69 29.94 16.60
C VAL A 316 -15.66 31.12 16.72
N GLN A 317 -15.52 31.92 17.77
CA GLN A 317 -16.32 33.14 17.96
C GLN A 317 -16.00 34.19 16.89
N LEU A 318 -14.72 34.36 16.55
CA LEU A 318 -14.25 35.27 15.48
C LEU A 318 -14.82 34.91 14.10
N LEU A 319 -15.19 33.65 13.86
CA LEU A 319 -15.82 33.20 12.62
C LEU A 319 -17.37 33.29 12.65
N SER A 320 -17.94 33.85 13.71
CA SER A 320 -19.38 34.10 13.81
C SER A 320 -19.79 35.28 12.93
N PRO A 321 -20.91 35.21 12.19
CA PRO A 321 -21.36 36.30 11.31
C PRO A 321 -21.75 37.59 12.05
N HIS A 322 -22.02 37.51 13.35
CA HIS A 322 -22.40 38.66 14.20
C HIS A 322 -21.33 38.85 15.28
N ILE A 323 -20.31 39.66 14.98
CA ILE A 323 -19.26 40.01 15.92
C ILE A 323 -19.16 41.52 16.06
N ASP A 324 -19.59 42.03 17.21
CA ASP A 324 -19.59 43.48 17.49
C ASP A 324 -18.31 43.90 18.23
N SER A 325 -17.64 42.97 18.89
CA SER A 325 -16.40 43.20 19.64
C SER A 325 -15.54 41.95 19.71
N ILE A 326 -14.24 42.12 19.95
CA ILE A 326 -13.30 41.00 20.14
C ILE A 326 -13.71 40.23 21.40
N PRO A 327 -13.92 38.90 21.32
CA PRO A 327 -14.30 38.10 22.49
C PRO A 327 -13.27 38.15 23.62
N ASN A 328 -13.74 38.07 24.86
CA ASN A 328 -12.88 38.15 26.05
C ASN A 328 -11.85 37.02 26.16
N ASP A 329 -12.11 35.86 25.55
CA ASP A 329 -11.19 34.71 25.53
C ASP A 329 -10.04 34.87 24.51
N CYS A 330 -10.04 35.95 23.72
CA CYS A 330 -8.98 36.21 22.75
C CYS A 330 -7.74 36.82 23.38
N GLN A 331 -6.59 36.16 23.22
CA GLN A 331 -5.31 36.70 23.64
C GLN A 331 -4.80 37.71 22.61
N THR A 332 -4.85 39.00 22.97
CA THR A 332 -4.30 40.08 22.14
C THR A 332 -2.90 40.44 22.61
N LYS A 333 -1.93 40.44 21.68
CA LYS A 333 -0.55 40.86 21.94
C LYS A 333 -0.26 42.18 21.26
N ASN A 334 0.45 43.05 21.96
CA ASN A 334 0.93 44.34 21.44
C ASN A 334 2.44 44.27 21.26
N ILE A 335 2.92 44.63 20.07
CA ILE A 335 4.34 44.66 19.75
C ILE A 335 4.72 46.04 19.23
N LYS A 336 5.90 46.51 19.63
CA LYS A 336 6.54 47.68 19.05
C LYS A 336 7.60 47.19 18.07
N ALA A 337 7.32 47.29 16.77
CA ALA A 337 8.17 46.72 15.74
C ALA A 337 8.08 47.52 14.45
N VAL A 338 9.10 47.38 13.60
CA VAL A 338 9.01 47.71 12.17
C VAL A 338 8.58 46.43 11.47
N ILE A 339 7.33 46.40 10.98
CA ILE A 339 6.77 45.19 10.38
C ILE A 339 6.96 45.21 8.87
N GLU A 340 7.75 44.25 8.42
CA GLU A 340 7.81 43.77 7.04
C GLU A 340 7.81 42.25 7.12
N THR A 341 6.62 41.66 7.03
CA THR A 341 6.48 40.20 7.09
C THR A 341 5.89 39.67 5.80
N TRP A 342 6.40 38.54 5.35
CA TRP A 342 5.91 37.78 4.21
C TRP A 342 5.66 36.36 4.68
N LYS A 343 4.42 35.88 4.52
CA LYS A 343 4.02 34.53 4.88
C LYS A 343 3.51 33.80 3.66
N TYR A 344 4.22 32.74 3.29
CA TYR A 344 3.79 31.83 2.24
C TYR A 344 2.51 31.11 2.65
N ILE A 345 1.53 31.06 1.76
CA ILE A 345 0.23 30.40 2.01
C ILE A 345 -0.14 29.36 0.93
N GLY A 346 0.66 29.22 -0.12
CA GLY A 346 0.45 28.23 -1.17
C GLY A 346 1.12 28.61 -2.48
N THR A 347 0.85 27.83 -3.53
CA THR A 347 1.48 27.95 -4.85
C THR A 347 1.45 29.38 -5.38
N ASN A 348 2.61 30.06 -5.34
CA ASN A 348 2.79 31.47 -5.71
C ASN A 348 1.90 32.47 -4.96
N GLN A 349 1.48 32.13 -3.74
CA GLN A 349 0.62 32.97 -2.92
C GLN A 349 1.29 33.31 -1.58
N TRP A 350 1.29 34.60 -1.27
CA TRP A 350 1.88 35.17 -0.07
C TRP A 350 0.93 36.17 0.58
N ILE A 351 0.87 36.16 1.90
CA ILE A 351 0.29 37.25 2.68
C ILE A 351 1.43 38.11 3.19
N TYR A 352 1.31 39.42 3.07
CA TYR A 352 2.30 40.35 3.59
C TYR A 352 1.67 41.42 4.48
N VAL A 353 2.46 41.93 5.42
CA VAL A 353 2.13 43.13 6.19
C VAL A 353 3.32 44.06 6.15
N LEU A 354 3.08 45.29 5.68
CA LEU A 354 4.10 46.32 5.51
C LEU A 354 3.69 47.57 6.31
N GLN A 355 4.62 48.12 7.07
CA GLN A 355 4.41 49.38 7.79
C GLN A 355 4.42 50.61 6.86
N LYS A 356 5.18 50.54 5.77
CA LYS A 356 5.35 51.63 4.80
C LYS A 356 5.25 51.10 3.37
N PRO A 357 4.86 51.94 2.41
CA PRO A 357 4.95 51.58 0.99
C PRO A 357 6.36 51.08 0.68
N THR A 358 6.46 49.87 0.15
CA THR A 358 7.71 49.20 -0.20
C THR A 358 7.69 48.87 -1.68
N THR A 359 8.77 49.16 -2.39
CA THR A 359 8.87 48.86 -3.83
C THR A 359 9.17 47.38 -4.01
N LEU A 360 8.31 46.68 -4.76
CA LEU A 360 8.52 45.27 -5.11
C LEU A 360 9.22 45.19 -6.46
N THR A 361 10.32 44.43 -6.52
CA THR A 361 11.01 44.12 -7.78
C THR A 361 10.78 42.66 -8.11
N GLN A 362 10.00 42.39 -9.16
CA GLN A 362 9.79 41.03 -9.66
C GLN A 362 10.87 40.71 -10.69
N SER A 363 11.81 39.84 -10.33
CA SER A 363 12.82 39.33 -11.25
C SER A 363 12.38 37.98 -11.81
N THR A 364 12.11 37.93 -13.12
CA THR A 364 11.86 36.67 -13.84
C THR A 364 13.21 36.07 -14.22
N ILE A 365 13.58 34.95 -13.61
CA ILE A 365 14.76 34.19 -14.04
C ILE A 365 14.34 33.36 -15.25
N ILE A 366 14.74 33.78 -16.44
CA ILE A 366 14.62 32.98 -17.65
C ILE A 366 15.80 32.02 -17.65
N ASN A 367 15.57 30.78 -17.21
CA ASN A 367 16.53 29.71 -17.44
C ASN A 367 16.50 29.39 -18.94
N HIS A 368 17.49 29.89 -19.68
CA HIS A 368 17.84 29.34 -20.98
C HIS A 368 18.51 27.99 -20.75
N GLU A 369 17.72 26.94 -20.58
CA GLU A 369 18.19 25.60 -20.91
C GLU A 369 18.31 25.54 -22.44
N THR A 370 19.57 25.50 -22.87
CA THR A 370 20.01 25.33 -24.25
C THR A 370 19.41 24.06 -24.86
N LEU A 371 18.85 24.23 -26.06
CA LEU A 371 18.47 23.19 -27.02
C LEU A 371 19.61 22.22 -27.35
#